data_AF-A0A932UXJ8-F1
#
_entry.id   AF-A0A932UXJ8-F1
#
_cell.length_a   1.000
_cell.length_b   1.000
_cell.length_c   1.000
_cell.angle_alpha   90.00
_cell.angle_beta   90.00
_cell.angle_gamma   90.00
#
_symmetry.space_group_name_H-M   'P 1'
#
loop_
_entity.id
_entity.type
_entity.pdbx_description
1 polymer ?
#
loop_
_entity_poly.entity_id
_entity_poly.type
_entity_poly.pdbx_seq_one_letter_code
_entity_poly.pdbx_strand_id
1 'polypeptide(L)' 'MQRSLYKELWTMRFQRMLVLERQGVLGYRDLLKECRGKLQEEPLIQTHLKKLIADETKHVKLVKELLDITSRQQD' A
#
# COMPACT_ATOMS: atom_id res chain seq x y z
N MET A 1 -25.87 -6.27 -16.07
CA MET A 1 -26.21 -6.59 -14.65
C MET A 1 -25.10 -7.32 -13.91
N GLN A 2 -24.51 -8.41 -14.44
CA GLN A 2 -23.37 -9.07 -13.77
C GLN A 2 -22.08 -8.24 -13.81
N ARG A 3 -21.77 -7.56 -14.93
CA ARG A 3 -20.54 -6.77 -15.08
C ARG A 3 -20.45 -5.56 -14.13
N SER A 4 -21.56 -4.84 -13.94
CA SER A 4 -21.64 -3.74 -12.97
C SER A 4 -21.39 -4.22 -11.54
N LEU A 5 -21.96 -5.36 -11.15
CA LEU A 5 -21.71 -5.97 -9.85
C LEU A 5 -20.23 -6.36 -9.66
N TYR A 6 -19.61 -6.98 -10.67
CA TYR A 6 -18.18 -7.31 -10.60
C TYR A 6 -17.30 -6.06 -10.48
N LYS A 7 -17.62 -4.99 -11.21
CA LYS A 7 -16.92 -3.70 -11.15
C LYS A 7 -17.01 -3.06 -9.76
N GLU A 8 -18.19 -3.11 -9.13
CA GLU A 8 -18.38 -2.63 -7.75
C GLU A 8 -17.58 -3.47 -6.75
N LEU A 9 -17.62 -4.79 -6.85
CA LEU A 9 -16.86 -5.69 -5.97
C LEU A 9 -15.35 -5.48 -6.09
N TRP A 10 -14.83 -5.33 -7.31
CA TRP A 10 -13.42 -5.01 -7.54
C TRP A 10 -13.05 -3.64 -7.00
N THR A 11 -13.89 -2.63 -7.20
CA THR A 11 -13.68 -1.29 -6.67
C THR A 11 -13.61 -1.32 -5.14
N MET A 12 -14.56 -1.96 -4.46
CA MET A 12 -14.54 -2.13 -3.00
C MET A 12 -13.27 -2.84 -2.52
N ARG A 13 -12.87 -3.92 -3.21
CA ARG A 13 -11.66 -4.67 -2.86
C ARG A 13 -10.40 -3.81 -2.98
N PHE A 14 -10.23 -3.10 -4.09
CA PHE A 14 -9.06 -2.27 -4.32
C PHE A 14 -9.03 -1.03 -3.41
N GLN A 15 -10.19 -0.44 -3.08
CA GLN A 15 -10.26 0.62 -2.07
C GLN A 15 -9.79 0.13 -0.70
N ARG A 16 -10.23 -1.07 -0.28
CA ARG A 16 -9.78 -1.67 0.97
C ARG A 16 -8.28 -1.97 0.96
N MET A 17 -7.76 -2.49 -0.15
CA MET A 17 -6.34 -2.72 -0.34
C MET A 17 -5.55 -1.42 -0.21
N LEU A 18 -6.01 -0.34 -0.85
CA LEU A 18 -5.35 0.97 -0.80
C LEU A 18 -5.23 1.51 0.63
N VAL A 19 -6.25 1.30 1.47
CA VAL A 19 -6.21 1.67 2.88
C VAL A 19 -5.13 0.88 3.62
N LEU A 20 -5.08 -0.44 3.42
CA LEU A 20 -4.12 -1.32 4.07
C LEU A 20 -2.68 -1.00 3.68
N GLU A 21 -2.38 -0.85 2.39
CA GLU A 21 -1.01 -0.52 1.92
C GLU A 21 -0.56 0.85 2.47
N ARG A 22 -1.46 1.84 2.56
CA ARG A 22 -1.15 3.14 3.18
C ARG A 22 -0.86 3.02 4.67
N GLN A 23 -1.63 2.21 5.38
CA GLN A 23 -1.38 1.91 6.80
C GLN A 23 -0.04 1.20 6.98
N GLY A 24 0.32 0.27 6.08
CA GLY A 24 1.63 -0.38 6.03
C GLY A 24 2.77 0.62 5.89
N VAL A 25 2.68 1.54 4.92
CA VAL A 25 3.67 2.63 4.75
C VAL A 25 3.82 3.47 6.02
N LEU A 26 2.72 3.86 6.66
CA LEU A 26 2.75 4.66 7.89
C LEU A 26 3.39 3.88 9.05
N GLY A 27 2.96 2.63 9.26
CA GLY A 27 3.50 1.76 10.31
C GLY A 27 5.00 1.54 10.18
N TYR A 28 5.50 1.21 8.99
CA TYR A 28 6.94 1.05 8.77
C TYR A 28 7.72 2.37 8.91
N ARG A 29 7.13 3.52 8.56
CA ARG A 29 7.76 4.82 8.78
C ARG A 29 7.88 5.15 10.26
N ASP A 30 6.87 4.86 11.05
CA ASP A 30 6.90 5.10 12.49
C ASP A 30 7.89 4.15 13.17
N LEU A 31 7.91 2.87 12.79
CA LEU A 31 8.96 1.93 13.23
C LEU A 31 10.37 2.40 12.85
N LEU A 32 10.56 2.96 11.65
CA LEU A 32 11.86 3.49 11.23
C LEU A 32 12.29 4.69 12.09
N LYS A 33 11.35 5.55 12.50
CA LYS A 33 11.66 6.66 13.44
C LYS A 33 12.08 6.11 14.80
N GLU A 34 11.36 5.12 15.32
CA GLU A 34 11.69 4.49 16.60
C GLU A 34 13.07 3.80 16.55
N CYS A 35 13.38 3.09 15.47
CA CYS A 35 14.67 2.43 15.27
C CYS A 35 15.82 3.44 15.22
N ARG A 36 15.64 4.63 14.63
CA ARG A 36 16.66 5.68 14.64
C ARG A 36 16.93 6.25 16.04
N GLY A 37 15.94 6.20 16.93
CA GLY A 37 16.08 6.66 18.32
C GLY A 37 16.69 5.61 19.25
N LYS A 38 16.38 4.33 19.05
CA LYS A 38 16.73 3.24 19.98
C LYS A 38 17.80 2.26 19.49
N LEU A 39 17.94 2.12 18.17
CA LEU A 39 18.76 1.09 17.51
C LEU A 39 19.71 1.73 16.49
N GLN A 40 20.43 2.78 16.91
CA GLN A 40 21.40 3.45 16.03
C GLN A 40 22.50 2.52 15.52
N GLU A 41 22.84 1.48 16.29
CA GLU A 41 23.87 0.49 15.97
C GLU A 41 23.39 -0.63 15.03
N GLU A 42 22.11 -0.66 14.64
CA GLU A 42 21.56 -1.69 13.74
C GLU A 42 21.16 -1.12 12.36
N PRO A 43 22.13 -0.84 11.46
CA PRO A 43 21.88 -0.26 10.16
C PRO A 43 21.09 -1.21 9.22
N LEU A 44 21.16 -2.52 9.46
CA LEU A 44 20.46 -3.54 8.70
C LEU A 44 18.94 -3.42 8.85
N ILE A 45 18.43 -3.27 10.07
CA ILE A 45 17.00 -3.12 10.35
C ILE A 45 16.47 -1.85 9.68
N GLN A 46 17.18 -0.73 9.83
CA GLN A 46 16.78 0.54 9.20
C GLN A 46 16.74 0.44 7.67
N THR A 47 17.70 -0.29 7.08
CA THR A 47 17.74 -0.53 5.63
C THR A 47 16.57 -1.40 5.19
N HIS A 48 16.26 -2.45 5.95
CA HIS A 48 15.13 -3.33 5.66
C HIS A 48 13.79 -2.58 5.75
N LEU A 49 13.59 -1.77 6.78
CA LEU A 49 12.39 -0.93 6.93
C LEU A 49 12.24 0.08 5.78
N LYS A 50 13.33 0.70 5.33
CA LYS A 50 13.32 1.58 4.13
C LYS A 50 12.89 0.82 2.88
N LYS A 51 13.33 -0.43 2.71
CA LYS A 51 12.93 -1.29 1.59
C LYS A 51 11.44 -1.64 1.66
N LEU A 52 10.94 -2.04 2.83
CA LEU A 52 9.52 -2.31 3.05
C LEU A 52 8.66 -1.07 2.73
N ILE A 53 9.05 0.11 3.21
CA ILE A 53 8.36 1.38 2.86
C ILE A 53 8.33 1.60 1.35
N ALA A 54 9.44 1.34 0.66
CA ALA A 54 9.52 1.51 -0.79
C ALA A 54 8.60 0.53 -1.53
N ASP A 55 8.54 -0.73 -1.09
CA ASP A 55 7.71 -1.77 -1.70
C ASP A 55 6.21 -1.51 -1.46
N GLU A 56 5.79 -1.20 -0.23
CA GLU A 56 4.43 -0.78 0.09
C GLU A 56 4.01 0.49 -0.70
N THR A 57 4.95 1.43 -0.89
CA THR A 57 4.68 2.62 -1.71
C THR A 57 4.44 2.25 -3.18
N LYS A 58 5.12 1.22 -3.72
CA LYS A 58 4.84 0.71 -5.07
C LYS A 58 3.47 0.04 -5.11
N HIS A 59 3.12 -0.77 -4.10
CA HIS A 59 1.81 -1.39 -4.02
C HIS A 59 0.69 -0.35 -4.00
N VAL A 60 0.83 0.73 -3.22
CA VAL A 60 -0.11 1.87 -3.23
C VAL A 60 -0.30 2.44 -4.65
N LYS A 61 0.77 2.54 -5.44
CA LYS A 61 0.68 3.02 -6.84
C LYS A 61 -0.06 2.01 -7.72
N LEU A 62 0.30 0.73 -7.64
CA LEU A 62 -0.36 -0.34 -8.40
C LEU A 62 -1.85 -0.44 -8.08
N VAL A 63 -2.24 -0.33 -6.81
CA VAL A 63 -3.67 -0.34 -6.43
C VAL A 63 -4.42 0.87 -6.99
N LYS A 64 -3.79 2.05 -7.06
CA LYS A 64 -4.38 3.22 -7.72
C LYS A 64 -4.57 2.99 -9.22
N GLU A 65 -3.60 2.36 -9.88
CA GLU A 65 -3.71 1.99 -11.31
C GLU A 65 -4.85 0.98 -11.52
N LEU A 66 -4.99 -0.02 -10.65
CA LEU A 66 -6.11 -0.97 -10.70
C LEU A 66 -7.47 -0.30 -10.52
N LEU A 67 -7.58 0.67 -9.61
CA LEU A 67 -8.79 1.47 -9.43
C LEU A 67 -9.11 2.30 -10.68
N ASP A 68 -8.10 2.92 -11.28
CA ASP A 68 -8.25 3.68 -12.52
C ASP A 68 -8.72 2.80 -13.68
N ILE A 69 -8.10 1.62 -13.87
CA ILE A 69 -8.53 0.62 -14.86
C ILE A 69 -9.99 0.22 -14.62
N THR A 70 -10.36 -0.10 -13.37
CA THR A 70 -11.72 -0.52 -13.02
C THR A 70 -12.74 0.59 -13.29
N SER A 71 -12.37 1.86 -13.05
CA SER A 71 -13.24 3.01 -13.31
C SER A 71 -13.52 3.25 -14.80
N ARG A 72 -12.56 2.90 -15.67
CA ARG A 72 -12.63 3.08 -17.13
C ARG A 72 -13.37 1.95 -17.85
N GLN A 73 -13.67 0.84 -17.17
CA GLN A 73 -14.42 -0.26 -17.78
C GLN A 73 -15.85 0.21 -18.10
N GLN A 74 -16.29 -0.03 -19.34
CA GLN A 74 -17.71 0.14 -19.73
C GLN A 74 -18.56 -0.97 -19.09
N ASP A 75 -19.83 -0.66 -18.78
CA ASP A 75 -20.74 -1.56 -18.08
C ASP A 75 -21.25 -2.73 -18.95
#